data_AF-A0A9E6K2Z4-F1
#
_entry.id   AF-A0A9E6K2Z4-F1
#
_cell.length_a   1.000
_cell.length_b   1.000
_cell.length_c   1.000
_cell.angle_alpha   90.00
_cell.angle_beta   90.00
_cell.angle_gamma   90.00
#
_symmetry.space_group_name_H-M   'P 1'
#
loop_
_entity.id
_entity.type
_entity.pdbx_description
1 polymer ?
#
loop_
_entity_poly.entity_id
_entity_poly.type
_entity_poly.pdbx_seq_one_letter_code
_entity_poly.pdbx_strand_id
1 'polypeptide(L)'
;MKLSTFIRKPALTALVLGSIAAVAFPSQLFAQEKLDTPLGIAYQLKVVSAIDVFNGMIVSIGDSAYTESNGTYDRNMYGVIDLSPSIEFTFGNTEDTLPVIADGTAYVAVSGENGPINEGDLITSSSKPGVGMKATKSGFTLGVAEESYAGSTAEEQGLVAIRINKQFTFGDDSPDSETISDRLRNVVSLSAIAAFEEPTKVFKYVVAGIILTIAVLVSFISLGRTSQKGIEAIGRNPLARSSIIASIFGNVVVALFMLVAGVVGAYIMVTL
;
A
#
# COMPACT_ATOMS: atom_id res chain seq x y z
N MET A 1 -59.63 67.61 -35.90
CA MET A 1 -59.70 67.78 -34.43
C MET A 1 -59.89 66.40 -33.81
N LYS A 2 -59.00 66.05 -32.86
CA LYS A 2 -58.98 64.86 -31.97
C LYS A 2 -58.38 63.52 -32.45
N LEU A 3 -57.15 63.31 -31.96
CA LEU A 3 -56.60 62.08 -31.37
C LEU A 3 -57.63 61.15 -30.70
N SER A 4 -57.50 59.83 -30.92
CA SER A 4 -57.33 58.80 -29.87
C SER A 4 -57.18 57.41 -30.51
N THR A 5 -55.97 56.86 -30.60
CA THR A 5 -55.46 55.79 -29.73
C THR A 5 -56.23 54.46 -29.82
N PHE A 6 -55.70 53.49 -30.57
CA PHE A 6 -55.61 52.12 -30.06
C PHE A 6 -54.29 51.49 -30.51
N ILE A 7 -53.45 51.28 -29.51
CA ILE A 7 -52.06 50.90 -29.58
C ILE A 7 -51.96 49.38 -29.31
N ARG A 8 -50.92 48.78 -29.90
CA ARG A 8 -50.24 47.52 -29.54
C ARG A 8 -50.92 46.20 -29.92
N LYS A 9 -50.35 45.54 -30.93
CA LYS A 9 -49.60 44.27 -30.79
C LYS A 9 -49.06 43.81 -32.18
N PRO A 10 -47.88 44.29 -32.60
CA PRO A 10 -47.01 43.37 -33.36
C PRO A 10 -45.59 43.27 -32.80
N ALA A 11 -45.23 44.13 -31.84
CA ALA A 11 -43.88 44.13 -31.25
C ALA A 11 -43.62 42.96 -30.29
N LEU A 12 -44.66 42.39 -29.66
CA LEU A 12 -44.49 41.30 -28.70
C LEU A 12 -44.32 39.93 -29.38
N THR A 13 -44.95 39.72 -30.54
CA THR A 13 -44.86 38.48 -31.31
C THR A 13 -43.53 38.37 -32.08
N ALA A 14 -42.98 39.50 -32.54
CA ALA A 14 -41.67 39.51 -33.18
C ALA A 14 -40.51 39.28 -32.18
N LEU A 15 -40.67 39.68 -30.92
CA LEU A 15 -39.64 39.51 -29.90
C LEU A 15 -39.56 38.06 -29.38
N VAL A 16 -40.71 37.36 -29.32
CA VAL A 16 -40.76 35.94 -28.89
C VAL A 16 -40.21 34.98 -29.96
N LEU A 17 -40.42 35.26 -31.26
CA LEU A 17 -39.83 34.46 -32.34
C LEU A 17 -38.31 34.68 -32.49
N GLY A 18 -37.81 35.89 -32.21
CA GLY A 18 -36.37 36.17 -32.21
C GLY A 18 -35.61 35.46 -31.08
N SER A 19 -36.26 35.25 -29.93
CA SER A 19 -35.67 34.54 -28.79
C SER A 19 -35.64 33.01 -28.93
N ILE A 20 -36.43 32.42 -29.84
CA ILE A 20 -36.40 30.96 -30.08
C ILE A 20 -35.37 30.59 -31.17
N ALA A 21 -35.06 31.49 -32.10
CA ALA A 21 -34.09 31.24 -33.16
C ALA A 21 -32.62 31.40 -32.72
N ALA A 22 -32.34 32.08 -31.61
CA ALA A 22 -30.98 32.24 -31.09
C ALA A 22 -30.42 31.00 -30.36
N VAL A 23 -31.25 29.98 -30.13
CA VAL A 23 -30.85 28.73 -29.45
C VAL A 23 -30.36 27.66 -30.44
N ALA A 24 -30.44 27.91 -31.75
CA ALA A 24 -30.12 26.95 -32.81
C ALA A 24 -28.81 27.23 -33.56
N PHE A 25 -27.89 28.02 -32.99
CA PHE A 25 -26.51 27.97 -33.46
C PHE A 25 -25.85 26.77 -32.79
N PRO A 26 -25.44 25.72 -33.52
CA PRO A 26 -24.54 24.74 -32.95
C PRO A 26 -23.28 25.49 -32.58
N SER A 27 -23.10 25.81 -31.31
CA SER A 27 -21.80 26.17 -30.79
C SER A 27 -20.91 25.03 -31.22
N GLN A 28 -19.96 25.29 -32.12
CA GLN A 28 -18.84 24.39 -32.26
C GLN A 28 -18.14 24.45 -30.91
N LEU A 29 -18.52 23.51 -30.04
CA LEU A 29 -17.76 23.13 -28.88
C LEU A 29 -16.41 22.74 -29.46
N PHE A 30 -15.48 23.69 -29.46
CA PHE A 30 -14.09 23.35 -29.50
C PHE A 30 -13.87 22.49 -28.27
N ALA A 31 -13.95 21.17 -28.45
CA ALA A 31 -13.39 20.23 -27.51
C ALA A 31 -11.97 20.73 -27.30
N GLN A 32 -11.69 21.20 -26.09
CA GLN A 32 -10.34 21.53 -25.70
C GLN A 32 -9.55 20.25 -25.93
N GLU A 33 -8.63 20.25 -26.88
CA GLU A 33 -7.73 19.13 -27.13
C GLU A 33 -7.04 18.87 -25.79
N LYS A 34 -7.47 17.80 -25.11
CA LYS A 34 -6.84 17.36 -23.87
C LYS A 34 -5.40 17.08 -24.28
N LEU A 35 -4.47 17.77 -23.65
CA LEU A 35 -3.05 17.54 -23.88
C LEU A 35 -2.73 16.16 -23.26
N ASP A 36 -3.13 15.09 -23.95
CA ASP A 36 -2.97 13.67 -23.59
C ASP A 36 -1.52 13.22 -23.85
N THR A 37 -0.55 14.12 -23.69
CA THR A 37 0.85 13.72 -23.58
C THR A 37 1.15 13.53 -22.10
N PRO A 38 1.47 12.31 -21.65
CA PRO A 38 1.90 12.08 -20.29
C PRO A 38 3.07 13.00 -19.93
N LEU A 39 2.85 13.92 -18.99
CA LEU A 39 3.89 14.78 -18.45
C LEU A 39 4.56 14.05 -17.29
N GLY A 40 5.58 13.26 -17.61
CA GLY A 40 6.48 12.64 -16.66
C GLY A 40 7.91 13.14 -16.84
N ILE A 41 8.65 13.22 -15.73
CA ILE A 41 10.06 13.58 -15.76
C ILE A 41 10.87 12.28 -15.69
N ALA A 42 11.65 12.00 -16.74
CA ALA A 42 12.51 10.84 -16.78
C ALA A 42 13.89 11.14 -16.19
N TYR A 43 14.40 10.21 -15.38
CA TYR A 43 15.77 10.19 -14.88
C TYR A 43 16.51 8.99 -15.45
N GLN A 44 17.74 9.22 -15.90
CA GLN A 44 18.60 8.15 -16.39
C GLN A 44 19.08 7.27 -15.23
N LEU A 45 18.62 6.01 -15.19
CA LEU A 45 18.95 5.04 -14.16
C LEU A 45 19.59 3.81 -14.79
N LYS A 46 20.58 3.24 -14.10
CA LYS A 46 21.14 1.94 -14.50
C LYS A 46 20.13 0.83 -14.16
N VAL A 47 19.49 0.30 -15.19
CA VAL A 47 18.56 -0.82 -15.08
C VAL A 47 19.22 -2.07 -15.65
N VAL A 48 19.30 -3.11 -14.84
CA VAL A 48 19.78 -4.43 -15.26
C VAL A 48 18.54 -5.29 -15.47
N SER A 49 18.14 -5.45 -16.74
CA SER A 49 16.98 -6.26 -17.12
C SER A 49 17.43 -7.64 -17.60
N ALA A 50 16.75 -8.70 -17.17
CA ALA A 50 16.97 -10.05 -17.71
C ALA A 50 16.17 -10.30 -19.00
N ILE A 51 15.26 -9.40 -19.34
CA ILE A 51 14.41 -9.43 -20.54
C ILE A 51 14.68 -8.24 -21.45
N ASP A 52 14.21 -8.32 -22.70
CA ASP A 52 14.26 -7.22 -23.64
C ASP A 52 13.49 -6.01 -23.09
N VAL A 53 14.17 -4.86 -23.07
CA VAL A 53 13.62 -3.59 -22.60
C VAL A 53 12.61 -3.07 -23.61
N PHE A 54 11.44 -2.66 -23.11
CA PHE A 54 10.38 -2.06 -23.93
C PHE A 54 9.76 -0.84 -23.25
N ASN A 55 9.09 -0.01 -24.04
CA ASN A 55 8.42 1.19 -23.57
C ASN A 55 7.26 0.85 -22.62
N GLY A 56 7.13 1.56 -21.52
CA GLY A 56 6.12 1.33 -20.50
C GLY A 56 6.44 0.18 -19.54
N MET A 57 7.65 -0.37 -19.60
CA MET A 57 8.10 -1.41 -18.68
C MET A 57 8.19 -0.87 -17.25
N ILE A 58 7.52 -1.55 -16.31
CA ILE A 58 7.61 -1.25 -14.88
C ILE A 58 8.94 -1.77 -14.31
N VAL A 59 9.61 -0.91 -13.55
CA VAL A 59 10.90 -1.17 -12.93
C VAL A 59 10.76 -1.17 -11.42
N SER A 60 11.45 -2.09 -10.76
CA SER A 60 11.55 -2.23 -9.32
C SER A 60 12.97 -1.99 -8.81
N ILE A 61 13.10 -1.61 -7.54
CA ILE A 61 14.38 -1.50 -6.84
C ILE A 61 14.82 -2.89 -6.38
N GLY A 62 15.99 -3.36 -6.86
CA GLY A 62 16.68 -4.53 -6.32
C GLY A 62 17.81 -4.14 -5.35
N ASP A 63 18.51 -5.13 -4.81
CA ASP A 63 19.55 -4.94 -3.77
C ASP A 63 20.74 -4.07 -4.21
N SER A 64 20.99 -3.94 -5.50
CA SER A 64 22.15 -3.20 -6.05
C SER A 64 21.89 -2.49 -7.36
N ALA A 65 20.76 -2.74 -8.02
CA ALA A 65 20.39 -2.13 -9.28
C ALA A 65 18.87 -2.11 -9.43
N TYR A 66 18.38 -1.29 -10.36
CA TYR A 66 17.00 -1.35 -10.81
C TYR A 66 16.83 -2.55 -11.76
N THR A 67 15.71 -3.25 -11.68
CA THR A 67 15.37 -4.44 -12.48
C THR A 67 13.91 -4.35 -12.90
N GLU A 68 13.48 -5.12 -13.89
CA GLU A 68 12.07 -5.28 -14.24
C GLU A 68 11.25 -5.74 -13.01
N SER A 69 10.04 -5.21 -12.87
CA SER A 69 9.14 -5.70 -11.82
C SER A 69 8.80 -7.16 -12.09
N ASN A 70 8.80 -8.00 -11.06
CA ASN A 70 8.55 -9.43 -11.24
C ASN A 70 7.48 -9.94 -10.27
N GLY A 71 6.47 -10.60 -10.83
CA GLY A 71 5.33 -11.12 -10.09
C GLY A 71 4.31 -10.04 -9.70
N THR A 72 3.16 -10.53 -9.23
CA THR A 72 2.02 -9.69 -8.89
C THR A 72 2.25 -8.90 -7.60
N TYR A 73 1.87 -7.63 -7.55
CA TYR A 73 2.00 -6.77 -6.37
C TYR A 73 3.43 -6.67 -5.83
N ASP A 74 4.38 -6.47 -6.74
CA ASP A 74 5.78 -6.23 -6.41
C ASP A 74 5.88 -4.98 -5.53
N ARG A 75 6.47 -5.16 -4.35
CA ARG A 75 6.54 -4.15 -3.31
C ARG A 75 7.62 -3.10 -3.60
N ASN A 76 8.56 -3.45 -4.47
CA ASN A 76 9.71 -2.61 -4.77
C ASN A 76 9.53 -1.81 -6.06
N MET A 77 8.31 -1.75 -6.63
CA MET A 77 8.01 -0.94 -7.82
C MET A 77 8.48 0.51 -7.62
N TYR A 78 9.27 0.99 -8.57
CA TYR A 78 9.91 2.29 -8.53
C TYR A 78 9.39 3.26 -9.58
N GLY A 79 9.19 2.80 -10.80
CA GLY A 79 8.86 3.69 -11.91
C GLY A 79 8.68 2.92 -13.20
N VAL A 80 8.65 3.65 -14.30
CA VAL A 80 8.33 3.13 -15.63
C VAL A 80 9.38 3.60 -16.62
N ILE A 81 9.87 2.72 -17.47
CA ILE A 81 10.76 3.08 -18.58
C ILE A 81 9.96 3.76 -19.68
N ASP A 82 10.38 4.96 -20.05
CA ASP A 82 9.84 5.69 -21.20
C ASP A 82 10.96 5.93 -22.20
N LEU A 83 10.94 5.20 -23.33
CA LEU A 83 11.98 5.29 -24.36
C LEU A 83 11.88 6.57 -25.20
N SER A 84 10.86 7.41 -25.00
CA SER A 84 10.69 8.68 -25.70
C SER A 84 10.10 9.74 -24.78
N PRO A 85 10.81 10.10 -23.67
CA PRO A 85 10.26 10.99 -22.66
C PRO A 85 10.17 12.43 -23.17
N SER A 86 9.15 13.14 -22.72
CA SER A 86 8.98 14.57 -23.06
C SER A 86 10.00 15.46 -22.35
N ILE A 87 10.41 15.08 -21.14
CA ILE A 87 11.41 15.78 -20.33
C ILE A 87 12.34 14.72 -19.74
N GLU A 88 13.64 14.87 -19.97
CA GLU A 88 14.67 13.97 -19.47
C GLU A 88 15.76 14.77 -18.75
N PHE A 89 16.13 14.34 -17.54
CA PHE A 89 17.30 14.83 -16.84
C PHE A 89 18.42 13.79 -16.87
N THR A 90 19.56 14.23 -17.40
CA THR A 90 20.78 13.43 -17.48
C THR A 90 21.81 13.95 -16.50
N PHE A 91 22.34 13.07 -15.65
CA PHE A 91 23.43 13.40 -14.73
C PHE A 91 24.55 12.37 -14.87
N GLY A 92 25.76 12.82 -15.22
CA GLY A 92 26.93 11.95 -15.33
C GLY A 92 27.02 11.16 -16.64
N ASN A 93 27.57 9.96 -16.58
CA ASN A 93 27.74 9.08 -17.75
C ASN A 93 26.44 8.30 -18.01
N THR A 94 25.98 8.29 -19.25
CA THR A 94 24.74 7.63 -19.72
C THR A 94 24.98 6.27 -20.36
N GLU A 95 26.21 5.76 -20.32
CA GLU A 95 26.49 4.40 -20.73
C GLU A 95 25.67 3.43 -19.86
N ASP A 96 24.88 2.58 -20.51
CA ASP A 96 24.01 1.56 -19.91
C ASP A 96 22.93 2.10 -18.95
N THR A 97 22.41 3.31 -19.18
CA THR A 97 21.26 3.85 -18.44
C THR A 97 19.99 3.86 -19.28
N LEU A 98 18.84 3.75 -18.61
CA LEU A 98 17.52 3.89 -19.21
C LEU A 98 16.76 5.06 -18.58
N PRO A 99 15.97 5.81 -19.39
CA PRO A 99 15.07 6.84 -18.91
C PRO A 99 13.91 6.22 -18.11
N VAL A 100 13.84 6.52 -16.82
CA VAL A 100 12.80 6.03 -15.90
C VAL A 100 12.01 7.20 -15.32
N ILE A 101 10.70 7.16 -15.49
CA ILE A 101 9.75 8.11 -14.89
C ILE A 101 9.28 7.54 -13.56
N ALA A 102 9.54 8.26 -12.47
CA ALA A 102 9.14 7.87 -11.12
C ALA A 102 8.02 8.75 -10.53
N ASP A 103 7.71 9.87 -11.19
CA ASP A 103 6.70 10.85 -10.78
C ASP A 103 6.12 11.52 -12.05
N GLY A 104 4.83 11.85 -12.01
CA GLY A 104 4.07 12.39 -13.13
C GLY A 104 3.25 11.31 -13.84
N THR A 105 2.99 11.52 -15.12
CA THR A 105 2.20 10.58 -15.94
C THR A 105 3.11 9.90 -16.95
N ALA A 106 2.96 8.59 -17.12
CA ALA A 106 3.70 7.81 -18.11
C ALA A 106 2.79 6.80 -18.80
N TYR A 107 3.13 6.42 -20.03
CA TYR A 107 2.54 5.26 -20.67
C TYR A 107 3.12 3.99 -20.05
N VAL A 108 2.26 3.11 -19.55
CA VAL A 108 2.66 1.88 -18.88
C VAL A 108 2.11 0.69 -19.65
N ALA A 109 2.95 -0.32 -19.85
CA ALA A 109 2.54 -1.59 -20.40
C ALA A 109 1.67 -2.31 -19.38
N VAL A 110 0.42 -2.59 -19.73
CA VAL A 110 -0.54 -3.27 -18.86
C VAL A 110 -1.15 -4.48 -19.56
N SER A 111 -1.57 -5.47 -18.78
CA SER A 111 -2.29 -6.65 -19.22
C SER A 111 -3.73 -6.67 -18.70
N GLY A 112 -4.58 -7.44 -19.37
CA GLY A 112 -5.96 -7.71 -18.94
C GLY A 112 -6.09 -8.81 -17.87
N GLU A 113 -5.01 -9.17 -17.14
CA GLU A 113 -4.99 -10.29 -16.19
C GLU A 113 -6.06 -10.20 -15.09
N ASN A 114 -6.48 -8.98 -14.73
CA ASN A 114 -7.55 -8.71 -13.77
C ASN A 114 -8.76 -8.00 -14.41
N GLY A 115 -8.96 -8.20 -15.72
CA GLY A 115 -10.03 -7.60 -16.50
C GLY A 115 -9.70 -6.20 -17.04
N PRO A 116 -10.68 -5.57 -17.72
CA PRO A 116 -10.49 -4.29 -18.40
C PRO A 116 -10.21 -3.16 -17.42
N ILE A 117 -9.26 -2.29 -17.72
CA ILE A 117 -8.88 -1.12 -16.90
C ILE A 117 -9.76 0.06 -17.29
N ASN A 118 -10.26 0.79 -16.30
CA ASN A 118 -10.99 2.04 -16.50
C ASN A 118 -10.22 3.21 -15.90
N GLU A 119 -10.51 4.42 -16.38
CA GLU A 119 -10.03 5.65 -15.74
C GLU A 119 -10.36 5.66 -14.24
N GLY A 120 -9.36 5.95 -13.41
CA GLY A 120 -9.46 5.91 -11.96
C GLY A 120 -9.05 4.58 -11.31
N ASP A 121 -8.92 3.51 -12.08
CA ASP A 121 -8.47 2.22 -11.54
C ASP A 121 -7.02 2.27 -11.08
N LEU A 122 -6.74 1.60 -9.97
CA LEU A 122 -5.38 1.44 -9.46
C LEU A 122 -4.64 0.37 -10.26
N ILE A 123 -3.38 0.63 -10.57
CA ILE A 123 -2.52 -0.27 -11.34
C ILE A 123 -1.36 -0.76 -10.47
N THR A 124 -1.06 -2.05 -10.58
CA THR A 124 0.00 -2.77 -9.87
C THR A 124 0.79 -3.64 -10.86
N SER A 125 1.94 -4.22 -10.48
CA SER A 125 2.62 -5.23 -11.30
C SER A 125 1.78 -6.50 -11.46
N SER A 126 1.92 -7.15 -12.62
CA SER A 126 1.20 -8.37 -13.01
C SER A 126 2.07 -9.63 -12.89
N SER A 127 1.55 -10.80 -13.28
CA SER A 127 2.37 -12.01 -13.38
C SER A 127 3.44 -11.92 -14.47
N LYS A 128 3.28 -11.02 -15.44
CA LYS A 128 4.22 -10.79 -16.54
C LYS A 128 5.30 -9.77 -16.13
N PRO A 129 6.60 -10.10 -16.29
CA PRO A 129 7.68 -9.20 -15.91
C PRO A 129 7.59 -7.85 -16.64
N GLY A 130 7.75 -6.76 -15.88
CA GLY A 130 7.69 -5.41 -16.39
C GLY A 130 6.31 -4.93 -16.85
N VAL A 131 5.24 -5.72 -16.66
CA VAL A 131 3.89 -5.38 -17.14
C VAL A 131 2.95 -5.20 -15.94
N GLY A 132 2.12 -4.17 -15.98
CA GLY A 132 1.11 -3.86 -14.97
C GLY A 132 -0.21 -4.59 -15.20
N MET A 133 -1.08 -4.56 -14.21
CA MET A 133 -2.48 -5.00 -14.29
C MET A 133 -3.32 -4.19 -13.32
N LYS A 134 -4.64 -4.27 -13.46
CA LYS A 134 -5.58 -3.72 -12.47
C LYS A 134 -5.31 -4.30 -11.07
N ALA A 135 -5.23 -3.45 -10.06
CA ALA A 135 -5.20 -3.85 -8.67
C ALA A 135 -6.62 -4.20 -8.18
N THR A 136 -6.80 -5.41 -7.69
CA THR A 136 -8.06 -5.98 -7.21
C THR A 136 -8.03 -6.37 -5.73
N LYS A 137 -6.84 -6.32 -5.11
CA LYS A 137 -6.59 -6.71 -3.72
C LYS A 137 -5.74 -5.65 -3.03
N SER A 138 -5.70 -5.72 -1.70
CA SER A 138 -4.78 -4.92 -0.90
C SER A 138 -3.31 -5.20 -1.24
N GLY A 139 -2.56 -4.15 -1.58
CA GLY A 139 -1.16 -4.27 -1.99
C GLY A 139 -0.52 -2.95 -2.43
N PHE A 140 0.72 -3.04 -2.94
CA PHE A 140 1.44 -1.90 -3.48
C PHE A 140 0.94 -1.57 -4.88
N THR A 141 0.64 -0.30 -5.14
CA THR A 141 0.15 0.19 -6.42
C THR A 141 1.16 1.19 -7.00
N LEU A 142 1.40 1.10 -8.31
CA LEU A 142 2.24 2.03 -9.05
C LEU A 142 1.58 3.40 -9.20
N GLY A 143 0.26 3.42 -9.44
CA GLY A 143 -0.47 4.64 -9.73
C GLY A 143 -1.93 4.42 -10.09
N VAL A 144 -2.53 5.45 -10.67
CA VAL A 144 -3.94 5.50 -11.09
C VAL A 144 -4.00 5.64 -12.61
N ALA A 145 -4.81 4.80 -13.27
CA ALA A 145 -5.06 4.90 -14.70
C ALA A 145 -5.80 6.20 -15.05
N GLU A 146 -5.34 6.90 -16.08
CA GLU A 146 -5.98 8.09 -16.64
C GLU A 146 -6.71 7.79 -17.96
N GLU A 147 -6.62 6.54 -18.42
CA GLU A 147 -7.23 6.03 -19.63
C GLU A 147 -7.83 4.64 -19.39
N SER A 148 -8.81 4.29 -20.21
CA SER A 148 -9.42 2.95 -20.19
C SER A 148 -8.75 2.01 -21.19
N TYR A 149 -8.59 0.75 -20.81
CA TYR A 149 -8.08 -0.33 -21.66
C TYR A 149 -9.02 -1.53 -21.61
N ALA A 150 -9.53 -1.92 -22.78
CA ALA A 150 -10.54 -2.96 -22.91
C ALA A 150 -10.00 -4.40 -22.82
N GLY A 151 -8.68 -4.58 -22.67
CA GLY A 151 -8.08 -5.90 -22.60
C GLY A 151 -8.59 -6.68 -21.39
N SER A 152 -8.89 -7.95 -21.60
CA SER A 152 -9.63 -8.77 -20.64
C SER A 152 -8.94 -10.08 -20.30
N THR A 153 -7.80 -10.35 -20.94
CA THR A 153 -6.98 -11.54 -20.69
C THR A 153 -5.54 -11.15 -20.36
N ALA A 154 -4.83 -12.02 -19.65
CA ALA A 154 -3.42 -11.80 -19.33
C ALA A 154 -2.52 -11.73 -20.58
N GLU A 155 -2.96 -12.31 -21.70
CA GLU A 155 -2.20 -12.29 -22.97
C GLU A 155 -2.29 -10.96 -23.71
N GLU A 156 -3.44 -10.29 -23.59
CA GLU A 156 -3.65 -8.96 -24.16
C GLU A 156 -2.83 -7.93 -23.38
N GLN A 157 -1.97 -7.21 -24.10
CA GLN A 157 -1.18 -6.12 -23.56
C GLN A 157 -1.46 -4.83 -24.33
N GLY A 158 -1.35 -3.71 -23.63
CA GLY A 158 -1.52 -2.38 -24.20
C GLY A 158 -0.73 -1.34 -23.40
N LEU A 159 -0.60 -0.14 -23.97
CA LEU A 159 -0.07 1.01 -23.25
C LEU A 159 -1.24 1.83 -22.73
N VAL A 160 -1.19 2.20 -21.46
CA VAL A 160 -2.20 3.02 -20.78
C VAL A 160 -1.49 4.17 -20.09
N ALA A 161 -2.02 5.40 -20.23
CA ALA A 161 -1.53 6.52 -19.45
C ALA A 161 -1.87 6.32 -17.96
N ILE A 162 -0.85 6.32 -17.11
CA ILE A 162 -0.97 6.15 -15.66
C ILE A 162 -0.28 7.32 -14.98
N ARG A 163 -0.99 7.95 -14.05
CA ARG A 163 -0.39 8.89 -13.10
C ARG A 163 0.32 8.09 -12.02
N ILE A 164 1.64 8.12 -12.06
CA ILE A 164 2.51 7.43 -11.12
C ILE A 164 2.37 8.12 -9.76
N ASN A 165 1.89 7.35 -8.79
CA ASN A 165 1.79 7.73 -7.39
C ASN A 165 1.91 6.46 -6.56
N LYS A 166 3.15 6.14 -6.17
CA LYS A 166 3.47 4.91 -5.46
C LYS A 166 2.93 4.98 -4.04
N GLN A 167 2.02 4.06 -3.71
CA GLN A 167 1.45 3.95 -2.38
C GLN A 167 1.01 2.51 -2.09
N PHE A 168 0.94 2.17 -0.81
CA PHE A 168 0.21 0.98 -0.39
C PHE A 168 -1.28 1.31 -0.37
N THR A 169 -2.07 0.57 -1.14
CA THR A 169 -3.52 0.76 -1.18
C THR A 169 -4.22 -0.46 -0.62
N PHE A 170 -5.14 -0.23 0.31
CA PHE A 170 -6.10 -1.23 0.73
C PHE A 170 -7.10 -1.39 -0.41
N GLY A 171 -7.17 -2.58 -0.99
CA GLY A 171 -8.14 -2.86 -2.04
C GLY A 171 -9.55 -2.81 -1.45
N ASP A 172 -10.54 -2.60 -2.32
CA ASP A 172 -11.93 -2.94 -2.02
C ASP A 172 -12.03 -4.48 -1.94
N ASP A 173 -11.46 -5.04 -0.88
CA ASP A 173 -11.67 -6.42 -0.51
C ASP A 173 -13.16 -6.53 -0.16
N SER A 174 -13.99 -6.77 -1.17
CA SER A 174 -15.39 -7.14 -0.97
C SER A 174 -15.41 -8.25 0.09
N PRO A 175 -16.09 -8.06 1.23
CA PRO A 175 -15.94 -8.89 2.43
C PRO A 175 -16.38 -10.35 2.26
N ASP A 176 -16.78 -10.75 1.05
CA ASP A 176 -17.38 -12.05 0.76
C ASP A 176 -16.40 -13.07 0.12
N SER A 177 -15.19 -12.70 -0.29
CA SER A 177 -14.33 -13.59 -1.10
C SER A 177 -12.96 -13.98 -0.51
N GLU A 178 -12.54 -13.47 0.65
CA GLU A 178 -11.29 -13.95 1.27
C GLU A 178 -11.57 -14.67 2.59
N THR A 179 -11.31 -15.97 2.61
CA THR A 179 -11.47 -16.81 3.80
C THR A 179 -10.55 -16.26 4.89
N ILE A 180 -10.96 -16.27 6.16
CA ILE A 180 -10.14 -15.80 7.31
C ILE A 180 -8.70 -16.38 7.30
N SER A 181 -8.54 -17.58 6.73
CA SER A 181 -7.25 -18.22 6.47
C SER A 181 -6.32 -17.38 5.57
N ASP A 182 -6.82 -16.75 4.52
CA ASP A 182 -6.03 -15.97 3.57
C ASP A 182 -5.55 -14.66 4.20
N ARG A 183 -6.40 -14.03 5.02
CA ARG A 183 -6.01 -12.87 5.85
C ARG A 183 -4.91 -13.24 6.85
N LEU A 184 -5.03 -14.40 7.51
CA LEU A 184 -3.99 -14.89 8.41
C LEU A 184 -2.69 -15.21 7.67
N ARG A 185 -2.77 -15.81 6.48
CA ARG A 185 -1.60 -16.12 5.65
C ARG A 185 -0.92 -14.87 5.12
N ASN A 186 -1.66 -13.83 4.75
CA ASN A 186 -1.11 -12.55 4.32
C ASN A 186 -0.43 -11.79 5.47
N VAL A 187 -0.98 -11.84 6.69
CA VAL A 187 -0.32 -11.30 7.88
C VAL A 187 0.95 -12.10 8.20
N VAL A 188 0.89 -13.43 8.10
CA VAL A 188 2.04 -14.32 8.33
C VAL A 188 3.12 -14.11 7.27
N SER A 189 2.78 -13.99 5.98
CA SER A 189 3.76 -13.76 4.91
C SER A 189 4.40 -12.39 5.02
N LEU A 190 3.63 -11.34 5.35
CA LEU A 190 4.17 -10.01 5.61
C LEU A 190 5.15 -10.02 6.80
N SER A 191 4.81 -10.75 7.87
CA SER A 191 5.71 -10.94 9.02
C SER A 191 6.93 -11.85 8.72
N ALA A 192 6.78 -12.83 7.82
CA ALA A 192 7.87 -13.70 7.39
C ALA A 192 8.86 -12.94 6.51
N ILE A 193 8.40 -12.02 5.66
CA ILE A 193 9.29 -11.25 4.79
C ILE A 193 10.06 -10.18 5.59
N ALA A 194 9.44 -9.55 6.59
CA ALA A 194 10.17 -8.72 7.55
C ALA A 194 11.28 -9.50 8.30
N ALA A 195 11.13 -10.83 8.43
CA ALA A 195 12.16 -11.70 9.01
C ALA A 195 13.30 -12.06 8.06
N PHE A 196 13.12 -11.92 6.74
CA PHE A 196 14.17 -12.17 5.76
C PHE A 196 15.06 -10.95 5.50
N GLU A 197 14.53 -9.73 5.62
CA GLU A 197 15.32 -8.49 5.43
C GLU A 197 16.26 -8.19 6.61
N GLU A 198 15.86 -8.53 7.84
CA GLU A 198 16.69 -8.33 9.04
C GLU A 198 16.61 -9.54 10.01
N PRO A 199 17.17 -10.70 9.63
CA PRO A 199 17.05 -11.93 10.42
C PRO A 199 17.57 -11.79 11.85
N THR A 200 18.54 -10.90 12.07
CA THR A 200 19.09 -10.60 13.39
C THR A 200 18.12 -9.82 14.28
N LYS A 201 17.25 -8.95 13.73
CA LYS A 201 16.26 -8.21 14.53
C LYS A 201 15.08 -9.09 14.94
N VAL A 202 14.56 -9.91 14.02
CA VAL A 202 13.47 -10.84 14.36
C VAL A 202 13.91 -11.87 15.40
N PHE A 203 15.12 -12.41 15.28
CA PHE A 203 15.68 -13.32 16.28
C PHE A 203 15.71 -12.70 17.69
N LYS A 204 16.11 -11.42 17.81
CA LYS A 204 16.12 -10.69 19.10
C LYS A 204 14.74 -10.60 19.72
N TYR A 205 13.71 -10.26 18.94
CA TYR A 205 12.33 -10.16 19.43
C TYR A 205 11.75 -11.52 19.84
N VAL A 206 12.01 -12.57 19.08
CA VAL A 206 11.56 -13.94 19.42
C VAL A 206 12.21 -14.40 20.72
N VAL A 207 13.53 -14.23 20.86
CA VAL A 207 14.25 -14.61 22.09
C VAL A 207 13.79 -13.77 23.29
N ALA A 208 13.59 -12.46 23.11
CA ALA A 208 13.04 -11.59 24.16
C ALA A 208 11.64 -12.04 24.60
N GLY A 209 10.78 -12.43 23.65
CA GLY A 209 9.45 -12.97 23.94
C GLY A 209 9.49 -14.28 24.74
N ILE A 210 10.42 -15.19 24.42
CA ILE A 210 10.63 -16.43 25.17
C ILE A 210 11.09 -16.13 26.61
N ILE A 211 12.06 -15.22 26.78
CA ILE A 211 12.56 -14.80 28.09
C ILE A 211 11.42 -14.25 28.95
N LEU A 212 10.59 -13.38 28.38
CA LEU A 212 9.48 -12.75 29.09
C LEU A 212 8.42 -13.79 29.48
N THR A 213 8.11 -14.73 28.58
CA THR A 213 7.15 -15.82 28.85
C THR A 213 7.65 -16.74 29.97
N ILE A 214 8.92 -17.13 29.94
CA ILE A 214 9.53 -17.97 30.99
C ILE A 214 9.54 -17.23 32.33
N ALA A 215 9.92 -15.95 32.36
CA ALA A 215 9.96 -15.15 33.58
C ALA A 215 8.58 -15.04 34.23
N VAL A 216 7.55 -14.79 33.41
CA VAL A 216 6.15 -14.75 33.87
C VAL A 216 5.74 -16.12 34.44
N LEU A 217 5.98 -17.22 33.71
CA LEU A 217 5.62 -18.56 34.18
C LEU A 217 6.32 -18.92 35.49
N VAL A 218 7.62 -18.64 35.62
CA VAL A 218 8.39 -18.92 36.84
C VAL A 218 7.86 -18.10 38.02
N SER A 219 7.54 -16.82 37.80
CA SER A 219 6.96 -15.94 38.82
C SER A 219 5.61 -16.48 39.34
N PHE A 220 4.72 -16.87 38.43
CA PHE A 220 3.42 -17.48 38.77
C PHE A 220 3.56 -18.82 39.49
N ILE A 221 4.44 -19.72 39.01
CA ILE A 221 4.66 -21.03 39.64
C ILE A 221 5.23 -20.87 41.05
N SER A 222 6.20 -19.96 41.23
CA SER A 222 6.78 -19.66 42.54
C SER A 222 5.73 -19.17 43.52
N LEU A 223 4.89 -18.21 43.11
CA LEU A 223 3.83 -17.67 43.94
C LEU A 223 2.74 -18.70 44.25
N GLY A 224 2.29 -19.47 43.26
CA GLY A 224 1.25 -20.48 43.43
C GLY A 224 1.65 -21.56 44.44
N ARG A 225 2.85 -22.11 44.31
CA ARG A 225 3.34 -23.18 45.20
C ARG A 225 3.54 -22.71 46.64
N THR A 226 4.05 -21.51 46.83
CA THR A 226 4.33 -20.97 48.18
C THR A 226 3.07 -20.46 48.86
N SER A 227 2.14 -19.85 48.11
CA SER A 227 0.85 -19.39 48.61
C SER A 227 0.01 -20.56 49.11
N GLN A 228 -0.03 -21.69 48.38
CA GLN A 228 -0.72 -22.91 48.81
C GLN A 228 -0.20 -23.44 50.15
N LYS A 229 1.12 -23.59 50.28
CA LYS A 229 1.76 -24.04 51.55
C LYS A 229 1.55 -23.05 52.69
N GLY A 230 1.56 -21.75 52.39
CA GLY A 230 1.28 -20.70 53.37
C GLY A 230 -0.15 -20.73 53.89
N ILE A 231 -1.14 -20.96 53.02
CA ILE A 231 -2.55 -21.08 53.41
C ILE A 231 -2.78 -22.35 54.24
N GLU A 232 -2.19 -23.48 53.85
CA GLU A 232 -2.26 -24.73 54.63
C GLU A 232 -1.66 -24.55 56.03
N ALA A 233 -0.52 -23.84 56.14
CA ALA A 233 0.13 -23.56 57.41
C ALA A 233 -0.71 -22.65 58.33
N ILE A 234 -1.41 -21.66 57.77
CA ILE A 234 -2.34 -20.79 58.54
C ILE A 234 -3.51 -21.62 59.09
N GLY A 235 -4.04 -22.54 58.29
CA GLY A 235 -5.11 -23.44 58.72
C GLY A 235 -4.69 -24.38 59.85
N ARG A 236 -3.41 -24.79 59.88
CA ARG A 236 -2.86 -25.73 60.87
C ARG A 236 -2.36 -25.06 62.16
N ASN A 237 -1.85 -23.84 62.09
CA ASN A 237 -1.34 -23.11 63.24
C ASN A 237 -1.70 -21.61 63.18
N PRO A 238 -2.89 -21.23 63.66
CA PRO A 238 -3.37 -19.85 63.57
C PRO A 238 -2.56 -18.88 64.45
N LEU A 239 -1.83 -19.35 65.46
CA LEU A 239 -0.99 -18.52 66.32
C LEU A 239 0.22 -17.94 65.57
N ALA A 240 0.72 -18.63 64.54
CA ALA A 240 1.82 -18.19 63.69
C ALA A 240 1.37 -17.33 62.49
N ARG A 241 0.08 -16.98 62.39
CA ARG A 241 -0.55 -16.30 61.24
C ARG A 241 0.25 -15.10 60.74
N SER A 242 0.70 -14.22 61.64
CA SER A 242 1.44 -13.01 61.24
C SER A 242 2.78 -13.34 60.55
N SER A 243 3.51 -14.33 61.07
CA SER A 243 4.79 -14.75 60.50
C SER A 243 4.61 -15.46 59.16
N ILE A 244 3.53 -16.24 58.99
CA ILE A 244 3.24 -16.95 57.74
C ILE A 244 2.80 -15.95 56.65
N ILE A 245 1.94 -14.98 57.00
CA ILE A 245 1.53 -13.91 56.07
C ILE A 245 2.75 -13.09 55.63
N ALA A 246 3.65 -12.76 56.55
CA ALA A 246 4.91 -12.07 56.22
C ALA A 246 5.76 -12.88 55.23
N SER A 247 5.83 -14.21 55.38
CA SER A 247 6.54 -15.08 54.44
C SER A 247 5.88 -15.13 53.05
N ILE A 248 4.54 -15.18 52.99
CA ILE A 248 3.81 -15.14 51.70
C ILE A 248 4.07 -13.80 51.00
N PHE A 249 4.01 -12.69 51.73
CA PHE A 249 4.31 -11.36 51.20
C PHE A 249 5.76 -11.26 50.70
N GLY A 250 6.72 -11.80 51.45
CA GLY A 250 8.12 -11.88 50.99
C GLY A 250 8.26 -12.65 49.67
N ASN A 251 7.49 -13.71 49.46
CA ASN A 251 7.52 -14.44 48.19
C ASN A 251 6.89 -13.64 47.03
N VAL A 252 5.89 -12.80 47.28
CA VAL A 252 5.36 -11.86 46.27
C VAL A 252 6.46 -10.89 45.82
N VAL A 253 7.28 -10.40 46.75
CA VAL A 253 8.42 -9.53 46.43
C VAL A 253 9.45 -10.27 45.56
N VAL A 254 9.79 -11.52 45.90
CA VAL A 254 10.70 -12.35 45.08
C VAL A 254 10.13 -12.60 43.68
N ALA A 255 8.84 -12.89 43.58
CA ALA A 255 8.15 -13.09 42.30
C ALA A 255 8.17 -11.81 41.43
N LEU A 256 8.03 -10.63 42.05
CA LEU A 256 8.16 -9.34 41.38
C LEU A 256 9.59 -9.11 40.88
N PHE A 257 10.60 -9.42 41.71
CA PHE A 257 12.00 -9.35 41.28
C PHE A 257 12.30 -10.25 40.08
N MET A 258 11.78 -11.48 40.06
CA MET A 258 11.92 -12.38 38.91
C MET A 258 11.28 -11.83 37.64
N LEU A 259 10.11 -11.18 37.77
CA LEU A 259 9.43 -10.54 36.65
C LEU A 259 10.23 -9.36 36.12
N VAL A 260 10.73 -8.48 37.00
CA VAL A 260 11.58 -7.34 36.62
C VAL A 260 12.87 -7.84 35.95
N ALA A 261 13.53 -8.86 36.50
CA ALA A 261 14.72 -9.45 35.89
C ALA A 261 14.45 -9.99 34.48
N GLY A 262 13.28 -10.62 34.27
CA GLY A 262 12.85 -11.08 32.94
C GLY A 262 12.63 -9.93 31.96
N VAL A 263 11.98 -8.85 32.39
CA VAL A 263 11.77 -7.64 31.57
C VAL A 263 13.11 -6.97 31.21
N VAL A 264 14.02 -6.85 32.18
CA VAL A 264 15.37 -6.31 31.94
C VAL A 264 16.16 -7.19 30.96
N GLY A 265 16.10 -8.51 31.12
CA GLY A 265 16.74 -9.45 30.19
C GLY A 265 16.19 -9.35 28.77
N ALA A 266 14.86 -9.24 28.62
CA ALA A 266 14.22 -9.03 27.34
C ALA A 266 14.61 -7.68 26.71
N TYR A 267 14.66 -6.61 27.51
CA TYR A 267 15.08 -5.28 27.06
C TYR A 267 16.52 -5.26 26.56
N ILE A 268 17.45 -5.89 27.30
CA ILE A 268 18.85 -6.02 26.87
C ILE A 268 18.93 -6.77 25.54
N MET A 269 18.16 -7.86 25.37
CA MET A 269 18.18 -8.63 24.13
C MET A 269 17.66 -7.85 22.91
N VAL A 270 16.64 -7.00 23.10
CA VAL A 270 16.12 -6.13 22.03
C VAL A 270 17.10 -5.02 21.67
N THR A 271 17.89 -4.55 22.65
CA THR A 271 18.82 -3.41 22.48
C THR A 271 20.20 -3.82 21.97
N LEU A 272 20.66 -5.03 22.32
CA LEU A 272 21.83 -5.70 21.71
C LEU A 272 21.60 -5.82 20.20
#